data_AF-A0A4R4XY17-F1
#
_entry.id   AF-A0A4R4XY17-F1
#
_cell.length_a   1.000
_cell.length_b   1.000
_cell.length_c   1.000
_cell.angle_alpha   90.00
_cell.angle_beta   90.00
_cell.angle_gamma   90.00
#
_symmetry.space_group_name_H-M   'P 1'
#
loop_
_entity.id
_entity.type
_entity.pdbx_description
1 polymer ?
#
loop_
_entity_poly.entity_id
_entity_poly.type
_entity_poly.pdbx_seq_one_letter_code
_entity_poly.pdbx_strand_id
1 'polypeptide(L)'
;MARSHLPAEVERAIRAAPAHSLPESLEKAIVEGLPDVVDVRLLLADYHLSVLLSPDGELDDAPIQMLGTAAGRVFISRRPMLEPVTLEDGSAACEILAPVLARGERLGVLGVVTTVPEPGRLVDELAEIAEIAGAALKVAWNHTDRYERARRRRRLTLAAELQWQLLPGQGCAGSEYSLAGHLEPAYSIGGDNFDWSTEQDHLALTVTNGSGTGIQAALLTSLTVGALRNARRSGGDVAEQASLAGDVVHARYRGEEFTETLVLRIDLADGLVSAVDAGSPRILRMRGAKVTPIELEHQMPLGMFAETAYEVQHFNVEPGDRLVIVSDGVFSAAAPNGGDYGTMVLEQQIRRTRLQDTSEVPLSIIASLIDYHEGRDLADDAVVLCLDWK
;
A
#
# COMPACT_ATOMS: atom_id res chain seq x y z
N MET A 1 -25.32 19.78 -30.87
CA MET A 1 -25.03 18.36 -30.58
C MET A 1 -24.36 18.33 -29.23
N ALA A 2 -25.01 17.73 -28.22
CA ALA A 2 -24.41 17.56 -26.90
C ALA A 2 -23.13 16.74 -27.08
N ARG A 3 -21.96 17.33 -26.76
CA ARG A 3 -20.70 16.58 -26.74
C ARG A 3 -20.88 15.46 -25.72
N SER A 4 -20.71 14.22 -26.15
CA SER A 4 -20.61 13.10 -25.24
C SER A 4 -19.49 13.38 -24.24
N HIS A 5 -19.77 13.13 -22.96
CA HIS A 5 -18.75 13.19 -21.93
C HIS A 5 -18.00 11.87 -22.00
N LEU A 6 -16.83 11.85 -22.65
CA LEU A 6 -16.03 10.64 -22.87
C LEU A 6 -15.86 9.79 -21.58
N PRO A 7 -15.53 10.36 -20.41
CA PRO A 7 -15.49 9.60 -19.16
C PRO A 7 -16.75 8.79 -18.86
N ALA A 8 -17.94 9.33 -19.15
CA ALA A 8 -19.21 8.65 -18.90
C ALA A 8 -19.49 7.52 -19.91
N GLU A 9 -18.95 7.61 -21.13
CA GLU A 9 -19.03 6.54 -22.13
C GLU A 9 -18.09 5.40 -21.77
N VAL A 10 -16.85 5.73 -21.38
CA VAL A 10 -15.86 4.78 -20.88
C VAL A 10 -16.36 4.07 -19.63
N GLU A 11 -16.93 4.79 -18.66
CA GLU A 11 -17.53 4.20 -17.46
C GLU A 11 -18.62 3.18 -17.81
N ARG A 12 -19.50 3.52 -18.77
CA ARG A 12 -20.58 2.63 -19.21
C ARG A 12 -20.03 1.37 -19.88
N ALA A 13 -19.01 1.51 -20.72
CA ALA A 13 -18.35 0.40 -21.40
C ALA A 13 -17.68 -0.55 -20.38
N ILE A 14 -16.89 0.00 -19.47
CA ILE A 14 -16.20 -0.77 -18.42
C ILE A 14 -17.18 -1.48 -17.49
N ARG A 15 -18.26 -0.81 -17.09
CA ARG A 15 -19.28 -1.42 -16.21
C ARG A 15 -20.02 -2.57 -16.87
N ALA A 16 -20.19 -2.54 -18.20
CA ALA A 16 -20.83 -3.61 -18.95
C ALA A 16 -19.87 -4.76 -19.31
N ALA A 17 -18.57 -4.55 -19.18
CA ALA A 17 -17.55 -5.53 -19.52
C ALA A 17 -17.51 -6.68 -18.51
N PRO A 18 -17.29 -7.92 -18.96
CA PRO A 18 -16.84 -9.00 -18.07
C PRO A 18 -15.61 -8.58 -17.27
N ALA A 19 -15.52 -9.04 -16.02
CA ALA A 19 -14.43 -8.66 -15.11
C ALA A 19 -13.02 -8.93 -15.66
N HIS A 20 -12.85 -9.95 -16.51
CA HIS A 20 -11.54 -10.25 -17.10
C HIS A 20 -11.20 -9.35 -18.29
N SER A 21 -12.16 -8.71 -18.96
CA SER A 21 -11.95 -7.97 -20.22
C SER A 21 -11.98 -6.44 -20.04
N LEU A 22 -11.70 -5.97 -18.83
CA LEU A 22 -11.70 -4.54 -18.50
C LEU A 22 -10.64 -3.76 -19.31
N PRO A 23 -9.36 -4.21 -19.41
CA PRO A 23 -8.34 -3.49 -20.18
C PRO A 23 -8.77 -3.26 -21.63
N GLU A 24 -9.27 -4.29 -22.30
CA GLU A 24 -9.71 -4.21 -23.70
C GLU A 24 -10.94 -3.33 -23.87
N SER A 25 -11.85 -3.33 -22.89
CA SER A 25 -13.04 -2.49 -22.93
C SER A 25 -12.71 -1.01 -22.68
N LEU A 26 -11.74 -0.75 -21.80
CA LEU A 26 -11.18 0.58 -21.54
C LEU A 26 -10.48 1.12 -22.79
N GLU A 27 -9.54 0.35 -23.36
CA GLU A 27 -8.83 0.68 -24.60
C GLU A 27 -9.82 0.99 -25.73
N LYS A 28 -10.74 0.06 -26.00
CA LYS A 28 -11.73 0.22 -27.07
C LYS A 28 -12.56 1.49 -26.89
N ALA A 29 -13.05 1.77 -25.68
CA ALA A 29 -13.89 2.94 -25.43
C ALA A 29 -13.11 4.26 -25.57
N ILE A 30 -11.83 4.29 -25.18
CA ILE A 30 -10.95 5.45 -25.38
C ILE A 30 -10.72 5.66 -26.88
N VAL A 31 -10.33 4.61 -27.62
CA VAL A 31 -10.05 4.70 -29.06
C VAL A 31 -11.30 5.08 -29.87
N GLU A 32 -12.47 4.53 -29.55
CA GLU A 32 -13.73 4.90 -30.22
C GLU A 32 -14.15 6.35 -29.92
N GLY A 33 -13.84 6.84 -28.72
CA GLY A 33 -14.18 8.19 -28.29
C GLY A 33 -13.16 9.26 -28.72
N LEU A 34 -11.93 8.87 -29.04
CA LEU A 34 -10.82 9.75 -29.39
C LEU A 34 -10.11 9.27 -30.66
N PRO A 35 -10.50 9.75 -31.85
CA PRO A 35 -9.94 9.31 -33.13
C PRO A 35 -8.43 9.57 -33.31
N ASP A 36 -7.88 10.54 -32.56
CA ASP A 36 -6.48 10.93 -32.60
C ASP A 36 -5.60 10.13 -31.61
N VAL A 37 -6.18 9.14 -30.91
CA VAL A 37 -5.45 8.19 -30.07
C VAL A 37 -4.99 7.01 -30.91
N VAL A 38 -3.72 6.65 -30.79
CA VAL A 38 -3.07 5.59 -31.58
C VAL A 38 -2.65 4.39 -30.75
N ASP A 39 -2.50 4.56 -29.43
CA ASP A 39 -2.13 3.49 -28.49
C ASP A 39 -2.71 3.79 -27.09
N VAL A 40 -3.14 2.75 -26.38
CA VAL A 40 -3.63 2.83 -25.00
C VAL A 40 -3.07 1.64 -24.23
N ARG A 41 -2.40 1.92 -23.12
CA ARG A 41 -1.76 0.90 -22.29
C ARG A 41 -2.17 1.06 -20.84
N LEU A 42 -2.80 0.03 -20.29
CA LEU A 42 -3.00 -0.09 -18.86
C LEU A 42 -1.83 -0.88 -18.26
N LEU A 43 -1.13 -0.31 -17.29
CA LEU A 43 -0.02 -0.95 -16.61
C LEU A 43 -0.34 -1.09 -15.12
N LEU A 44 -0.08 -2.25 -14.53
CA LEU A 44 -0.31 -2.54 -13.12
C LEU A 44 1.01 -2.68 -12.35
N ALA A 45 1.08 -2.15 -11.14
CA ALA A 45 2.26 -2.27 -10.30
C ALA A 45 2.39 -3.69 -9.73
N ASP A 46 3.61 -4.23 -9.75
CA ASP A 46 3.92 -5.52 -9.14
C ASP A 46 3.85 -5.46 -7.59
N TYR A 47 3.90 -6.61 -6.92
CA TYR A 47 3.80 -6.66 -5.46
C TYR A 47 4.94 -5.91 -4.74
N HIS A 48 6.14 -5.87 -5.34
CA HIS A 48 7.30 -5.18 -4.79
C HIS A 48 7.34 -3.69 -5.15
N LEU A 49 6.35 -3.17 -5.89
CA LEU A 49 6.30 -1.78 -6.39
C LEU A 49 7.57 -1.35 -7.14
N SER A 50 8.22 -2.30 -7.81
CA SER A 50 9.48 -2.12 -8.52
C SER A 50 9.30 -1.92 -10.02
N VAL A 51 8.21 -2.47 -10.58
CA VAL A 51 7.88 -2.36 -12.00
C VAL A 51 6.37 -2.21 -12.24
N LEU A 52 6.07 -1.77 -13.45
CA LEU A 52 4.74 -1.71 -14.04
C LEU A 52 4.65 -2.77 -15.16
N LEU A 53 3.54 -3.52 -15.17
CA LEU A 53 3.32 -4.73 -16.00
C LEU A 53 2.00 -4.63 -16.75
N SER A 54 1.97 -5.07 -18.02
CA SER A 54 0.72 -5.17 -18.78
C SER A 54 -0.17 -6.33 -18.25
N PRO A 55 -1.49 -6.11 -18.07
CA PRO A 55 -2.45 -7.16 -17.71
C PRO A 55 -2.71 -8.18 -18.83
N ASP A 56 -2.21 -7.94 -20.04
CA ASP A 56 -2.44 -8.78 -21.21
C ASP A 56 -1.48 -9.97 -21.28
N GLY A 57 -0.39 -9.92 -20.49
CA GLY A 57 0.46 -11.07 -20.23
C GLY A 57 1.20 -11.60 -21.46
N GLU A 58 1.35 -10.82 -22.53
CA GLU A 58 2.36 -11.13 -23.54
C GLU A 58 3.72 -11.06 -22.85
N LEU A 59 4.37 -12.23 -22.73
CA LEU A 59 5.69 -12.39 -22.11
C LEU A 59 6.79 -11.51 -22.76
N ASP A 60 6.50 -10.93 -23.92
CA ASP A 60 7.39 -10.06 -24.69
C ASP A 60 7.28 -8.57 -24.32
N ASP A 61 6.25 -8.14 -23.59
CA ASP A 61 6.17 -6.77 -23.10
C ASP A 61 7.11 -6.59 -21.90
N ALA A 62 8.25 -5.94 -22.16
CA ALA A 62 9.30 -5.75 -21.18
C ALA A 62 8.76 -4.94 -19.97
N PRO A 63 8.94 -5.41 -18.73
CA PRO A 63 8.51 -4.68 -17.54
C PRO A 63 9.08 -3.25 -17.49
N ILE A 64 8.22 -2.26 -17.27
CA ILE A 64 8.64 -0.86 -17.13
C ILE A 64 9.13 -0.64 -15.70
N GLN A 65 10.38 -0.21 -15.54
CA GLN A 65 10.95 0.07 -14.21
C GLN A 65 10.20 1.21 -13.52
N MET A 66 9.92 1.07 -12.23
CA MET A 66 9.27 2.15 -11.44
C MET A 66 10.23 3.33 -11.21
N LEU A 67 11.52 3.06 -11.06
CA LEU A 67 12.52 4.11 -10.90
C LEU A 67 13.12 4.51 -12.25
N GLY A 68 13.31 5.82 -12.45
CA GLY A 68 13.95 6.37 -13.64
C GLY A 68 13.04 6.51 -14.87
N THR A 69 11.78 6.06 -14.81
CA THR A 69 10.83 6.18 -15.93
C THR A 69 9.72 7.19 -15.65
N ALA A 70 9.05 7.63 -16.72
CA ALA A 70 7.92 8.53 -16.67
C ALA A 70 6.70 7.92 -15.96
N ALA A 71 6.33 6.72 -16.37
CA ALA A 71 5.23 5.98 -15.77
C ALA A 71 5.48 5.77 -14.27
N GLY A 72 6.72 5.45 -13.90
CA GLY A 72 7.14 5.38 -12.51
C GLY A 72 6.97 6.69 -11.73
N ARG A 73 7.37 7.83 -12.30
CA ARG A 73 7.13 9.16 -11.69
C ARG A 73 5.63 9.47 -11.54
N VAL A 74 4.81 9.11 -12.52
CA VAL A 74 3.35 9.28 -12.46
C VAL A 74 2.73 8.44 -11.35
N PHE A 75 3.13 7.15 -11.29
CA PHE A 75 2.70 6.24 -10.22
C PHE A 75 3.03 6.82 -8.85
N ILE A 76 4.29 7.22 -8.65
CA ILE A 76 4.79 7.75 -7.38
C ILE A 76 4.13 9.07 -7.00
N SER A 77 4.18 10.07 -7.90
CA SER A 77 3.72 11.44 -7.60
C SER A 77 2.20 11.59 -7.60
N ARG A 78 1.47 10.60 -8.11
CA ARG A 78 0.01 10.64 -8.32
C ARG A 78 -0.44 11.83 -9.18
N ARG A 79 0.44 12.31 -10.06
CA ARG A 79 0.16 13.42 -10.97
C ARG A 79 0.32 12.95 -12.41
N PRO A 80 -0.63 13.29 -13.29
CA PRO A 80 -0.48 12.97 -14.69
C PRO A 80 0.69 13.73 -15.31
N MET A 81 1.31 13.14 -16.33
CA MET A 81 2.44 13.71 -17.05
C MET A 81 2.24 13.60 -18.56
N LEU A 82 2.88 14.52 -19.27
CA LEU A 82 2.96 14.53 -20.73
C LEU A 82 4.40 14.26 -21.14
N GLU A 83 4.59 13.29 -22.03
CA GLU A 83 5.89 13.00 -22.63
C GLU A 83 5.81 13.08 -24.16
N PRO A 84 6.68 13.86 -24.82
CA PRO A 84 6.82 13.82 -26.27
C PRO A 84 7.33 12.44 -26.71
N VAL A 85 6.68 11.84 -27.70
CA VAL A 85 7.10 10.56 -28.29
C VAL A 85 7.11 10.65 -29.81
N THR A 86 7.89 9.77 -30.44
CA THR A 86 7.96 9.67 -31.91
C THR A 86 7.40 8.32 -32.31
N LEU A 87 6.41 8.31 -33.20
CA LEU A 87 5.83 7.07 -33.73
C LEU A 87 6.81 6.36 -34.67
N GLU A 88 6.54 5.09 -34.99
CA GLU A 88 7.40 4.30 -35.88
C GLU A 88 7.56 4.91 -37.29
N ASP A 89 6.55 5.64 -37.76
CA ASP A 89 6.56 6.35 -39.04
C ASP A 89 7.32 7.70 -38.99
N GLY A 90 7.89 8.05 -37.83
CA GLY A 90 8.64 9.29 -37.60
C GLY A 90 7.77 10.50 -37.28
N SER A 91 6.45 10.36 -37.20
CA SER A 91 5.55 11.45 -36.82
C SER A 91 5.64 11.77 -35.32
N ALA A 92 5.43 13.05 -34.99
CA ALA A 92 5.42 13.51 -33.61
C ALA A 92 4.08 13.17 -32.96
N ALA A 93 4.16 12.63 -31.74
CA ALA A 93 3.01 12.33 -30.90
C ALA A 93 3.32 12.71 -29.44
N CYS A 94 2.33 12.58 -28.58
CA CYS A 94 2.47 12.81 -27.15
C CYS A 94 1.86 11.63 -26.40
N GLU A 95 2.60 11.10 -25.43
CA GLU A 95 2.10 10.14 -24.46
C GLU A 95 1.59 10.87 -23.22
N ILE A 96 0.35 10.59 -22.87
CA ILE A 96 -0.31 11.07 -21.66
C ILE A 96 -0.33 9.92 -20.67
N LEU A 97 0.31 10.12 -19.53
CA LEU A 97 0.39 9.13 -18.47
C LEU A 97 -0.44 9.62 -17.29
N ALA A 98 -1.43 8.84 -16.88
CA ALA A 98 -2.31 9.13 -15.75
C ALA A 98 -2.22 8.03 -14.68
N PRO A 99 -2.17 8.36 -13.37
CA PRO A 99 -2.11 7.36 -12.32
C PRO A 99 -3.46 6.66 -12.18
N VAL A 100 -3.45 5.32 -12.11
CA VAL A 100 -4.66 4.53 -11.87
C VAL A 100 -4.81 4.33 -10.36
N LEU A 101 -5.77 5.06 -9.77
CA LEU A 101 -5.97 5.13 -8.33
C LEU A 101 -7.35 4.58 -7.93
N ALA A 102 -7.42 3.99 -6.74
CA ALA A 102 -8.67 3.61 -6.11
C ALA A 102 -8.65 4.01 -4.62
N ARG A 103 -9.41 5.03 -4.24
CA ARG A 103 -9.49 5.53 -2.84
C ARG A 103 -8.11 5.83 -2.21
N GLY A 104 -7.17 6.35 -3.00
CA GLY A 104 -5.80 6.68 -2.56
C GLY A 104 -4.78 5.54 -2.70
N GLU A 105 -5.24 4.30 -2.93
CA GLU A 105 -4.40 3.18 -3.33
C GLU A 105 -3.94 3.35 -4.79
N ARG A 106 -2.66 3.04 -5.05
CA ARG A 106 -2.07 3.10 -6.38
C ARG A 106 -2.08 1.72 -7.00
N LEU A 107 -2.82 1.55 -8.09
CA LEU A 107 -2.92 0.27 -8.79
C LEU A 107 -1.95 0.19 -9.97
N GLY A 108 -1.69 1.32 -10.62
CA GLY A 108 -0.97 1.33 -11.89
C GLY A 108 -0.92 2.68 -12.58
N VAL A 109 -0.73 2.65 -13.90
CA VAL A 109 -0.65 3.82 -14.79
C VAL A 109 -1.42 3.51 -16.08
N LEU A 110 -2.20 4.48 -16.54
CA LEU A 110 -2.82 4.48 -17.86
C LEU A 110 -1.98 5.36 -18.78
N GLY A 111 -1.42 4.79 -19.83
CA GLY A 111 -0.74 5.50 -20.90
C GLY A 111 -1.64 5.61 -22.12
N VAL A 112 -1.67 6.79 -22.74
CA VAL A 112 -2.41 7.05 -23.98
C VAL A 112 -1.52 7.85 -24.92
N VAL A 113 -1.24 7.32 -26.10
CA VAL A 113 -0.48 8.02 -27.13
C VAL A 113 -1.44 8.69 -28.10
N THR A 114 -1.25 9.98 -28.33
CA THR A 114 -2.07 10.78 -29.23
C THR A 114 -1.25 11.66 -30.16
N THR A 115 -1.77 11.90 -31.36
CA THR A 115 -1.18 12.83 -32.34
C THR A 115 -1.66 14.28 -32.17
N VAL A 116 -2.48 14.55 -31.14
CA VAL A 116 -2.94 15.91 -30.82
C VAL A 116 -1.75 16.79 -30.40
N PRO A 117 -1.51 17.94 -31.05
CA PRO A 117 -0.33 18.78 -30.79
C PRO A 117 -0.28 19.40 -29.37
N GLU A 118 -1.43 19.62 -28.74
CA GLU A 118 -1.56 20.19 -27.39
C GLU A 118 -2.65 19.47 -26.61
N PRO A 119 -2.37 18.29 -26.04
CA PRO A 119 -3.40 17.45 -25.44
C PRO A 119 -3.80 17.88 -24.02
N GLY A 120 -3.55 19.13 -23.62
CA GLY A 120 -3.73 19.59 -22.23
C GLY A 120 -5.14 19.34 -21.68
N ARG A 121 -6.18 19.52 -22.49
CA ARG A 121 -7.56 19.19 -22.12
C ARG A 121 -7.79 17.68 -21.95
N LEU A 122 -7.10 16.87 -22.74
CA LEU A 122 -7.19 15.42 -22.72
C LEU A 122 -6.56 14.84 -21.45
N VAL A 123 -5.61 15.54 -20.84
CA VAL A 123 -5.00 15.15 -19.56
C VAL A 123 -6.05 15.04 -18.46
N ASP A 124 -6.92 16.05 -18.33
CA ASP A 124 -7.96 16.06 -17.29
C ASP A 124 -9.01 14.97 -17.55
N GLU A 125 -9.44 14.81 -18.80
CA GLU A 125 -10.41 13.78 -19.20
C GLU A 125 -9.84 12.36 -18.97
N LEU A 126 -8.55 12.12 -19.25
CA LEU A 126 -7.88 10.85 -19.01
C LEU A 126 -7.57 10.59 -17.53
N ALA A 127 -7.32 11.63 -16.74
CA ALA A 127 -7.18 11.50 -15.30
C ALA A 127 -8.49 11.00 -14.67
N GLU A 128 -9.64 11.55 -15.08
CA GLU A 128 -10.95 11.08 -14.65
C GLU A 128 -11.21 9.62 -15.10
N ILE A 129 -10.85 9.28 -16.35
CA ILE A 129 -10.95 7.90 -16.85
C ILE A 129 -10.05 6.94 -16.05
N ALA A 130 -8.84 7.35 -15.68
CA ALA A 130 -7.92 6.53 -14.88
C ALA A 130 -8.46 6.26 -13.47
N GLU A 131 -9.16 7.22 -12.85
CA GLU A 131 -9.86 7.03 -11.58
C GLU A 131 -11.05 6.05 -11.72
N ILE A 132 -11.86 6.21 -12.77
CA ILE A 132 -12.96 5.29 -13.08
C ILE A 132 -12.44 3.86 -13.30
N ALA A 133 -11.37 3.73 -14.09
CA ALA A 133 -10.71 2.46 -14.35
C ALA A 133 -10.16 1.85 -13.06
N GLY A 134 -9.54 2.64 -12.18
CA GLY A 134 -9.02 2.17 -10.90
C GLY A 134 -10.12 1.61 -9.99
N ALA A 135 -11.25 2.31 -9.88
CA ALA A 135 -12.41 1.84 -9.12
C ALA A 135 -12.98 0.53 -9.71
N ALA A 136 -13.12 0.45 -11.04
CA ALA A 136 -13.64 -0.73 -11.70
C ALA A 136 -12.69 -1.93 -11.62
N LEU A 137 -11.38 -1.71 -11.75
CA LEU A 137 -10.35 -2.73 -11.57
C LEU A 137 -10.43 -3.36 -10.19
N LYS A 138 -10.58 -2.55 -9.13
CA LYS A 138 -10.68 -3.06 -7.76
C LYS A 138 -11.89 -3.98 -7.57
N VAL A 139 -13.00 -3.72 -8.26
CA VAL A 139 -14.19 -4.59 -8.24
C VAL A 139 -13.98 -5.85 -9.09
N ALA A 140 -13.42 -5.69 -10.28
CA ALA A 140 -13.17 -6.78 -11.22
C ALA A 140 -12.16 -7.80 -10.67
N TRP A 141 -11.18 -7.34 -9.90
CA TRP A 141 -10.11 -8.15 -9.29
C TRP A 141 -10.62 -9.35 -8.50
N ASN A 142 -11.73 -9.19 -7.78
CA ASN A 142 -12.30 -10.26 -6.96
C ASN A 142 -12.98 -11.36 -7.79
N HIS A 143 -13.13 -11.16 -9.10
CA HIS A 143 -13.87 -12.05 -10.00
C HIS A 143 -12.97 -12.72 -11.06
N THR A 144 -11.68 -12.40 -11.08
CA THR A 144 -10.73 -12.98 -12.03
C THR A 144 -9.30 -12.97 -11.49
N ASP A 145 -8.56 -14.04 -11.76
CA ASP A 145 -7.13 -14.11 -11.42
C ASP A 145 -6.25 -13.28 -12.37
N ARG A 146 -6.79 -12.72 -13.48
CA ARG A 146 -5.99 -12.06 -14.52
C ARG A 146 -5.05 -11.01 -13.94
N TYR A 147 -5.57 -10.13 -13.08
CA TYR A 147 -4.81 -9.01 -12.53
C TYR A 147 -3.79 -9.45 -11.48
N GLU A 148 -4.13 -10.44 -10.64
CA GLU A 148 -3.14 -11.01 -9.71
C GLU A 148 -2.04 -11.79 -10.44
N ARG A 149 -2.37 -12.48 -11.54
CA ARG A 149 -1.37 -13.16 -12.38
C ARG A 149 -0.45 -12.15 -13.06
N ALA A 150 -1.00 -11.07 -13.60
CA ALA A 150 -0.24 -10.03 -14.29
C ALA A 150 0.79 -9.33 -13.39
N ARG A 151 0.46 -9.13 -12.11
CA ARG A 151 1.35 -8.44 -11.15
C ARG A 151 2.49 -9.29 -10.59
N ARG A 152 2.55 -10.58 -10.95
CA ARG A 152 3.55 -11.51 -10.40
C ARG A 152 4.76 -11.58 -11.30
N ARG A 153 5.86 -10.95 -10.88
CA ARG A 153 7.18 -11.20 -11.50
C ARG A 153 7.75 -12.58 -11.17
N ARG A 154 7.45 -13.07 -9.96
CA ARG A 154 7.84 -14.39 -9.46
C ARG A 154 6.64 -15.03 -8.76
N ARG A 155 6.70 -16.35 -8.55
CA ARG A 155 5.67 -17.06 -7.80
C ARG A 155 5.68 -16.58 -6.34
N LEU A 156 4.52 -16.25 -5.79
CA LEU A 156 4.35 -16.05 -4.35
C LEU A 156 4.49 -17.40 -3.64
N THR A 157 5.08 -17.39 -2.44
CA THR A 157 4.86 -18.48 -1.49
C THR A 157 3.40 -18.48 -1.02
N LEU A 158 2.92 -19.59 -0.46
CA LEU A 158 1.57 -19.63 0.10
C LEU A 158 1.41 -18.67 1.30
N ALA A 159 2.47 -18.49 2.09
CA ALA A 159 2.49 -17.51 3.17
C ALA A 159 2.27 -16.09 2.62
N ALA A 160 3.03 -15.72 1.57
CA ALA A 160 2.89 -14.43 0.92
C ALA A 160 1.51 -14.22 0.30
N GLU A 161 0.94 -15.24 -0.35
CA GLU A 161 -0.43 -15.20 -0.86
C GLU A 161 -1.44 -14.85 0.24
N LEU A 162 -1.35 -15.53 1.39
CA LEU A 162 -2.24 -15.28 2.53
C LEU A 162 -2.06 -13.86 3.08
N GLN A 163 -0.82 -13.41 3.27
CA GLN A 163 -0.55 -12.06 3.79
C GLN A 163 -1.09 -10.97 2.86
N TRP A 164 -0.87 -11.07 1.55
CA TRP A 164 -1.38 -10.10 0.58
C TRP A 164 -2.90 -10.05 0.54
N GLN A 165 -3.57 -11.20 0.65
CA GLN A 165 -5.03 -11.25 0.69
C GLN A 165 -5.62 -10.66 1.97
N LEU A 166 -4.86 -10.62 3.07
CA LEU A 166 -5.31 -9.99 4.30
C LEU A 166 -5.30 -8.47 4.24
N LEU A 167 -4.44 -7.85 3.42
CA LEU A 167 -4.24 -6.40 3.47
C LEU A 167 -5.48 -5.60 3.07
N PRO A 168 -5.69 -4.43 3.69
CA PRO A 168 -6.73 -3.48 3.28
C PRO A 168 -6.41 -2.76 1.95
N GLY A 169 -5.20 -2.95 1.41
CA GLY A 169 -4.61 -2.21 0.30
C GLY A 169 -3.20 -1.74 0.68
N GLN A 170 -2.57 -0.91 -0.14
CA GLN A 170 -1.24 -0.34 0.16
C GLN A 170 -1.25 1.16 0.51
N GLY A 171 -2.44 1.77 0.54
CA GLY A 171 -2.62 3.12 1.05
C GLY A 171 -4.07 3.57 0.99
N CYS A 172 -4.37 4.64 1.71
CA CYS A 172 -5.65 5.33 1.67
C CYS A 172 -5.45 6.81 2.03
N ALA A 173 -6.46 7.64 1.81
CA ALA A 173 -6.40 9.05 2.18
C ALA A 173 -7.77 9.55 2.65
N GLY A 174 -7.74 10.44 3.63
CA GLY A 174 -8.88 11.24 4.10
C GLY A 174 -8.60 12.74 3.96
N SER A 175 -9.53 13.57 4.43
CA SER A 175 -9.33 15.02 4.53
C SER A 175 -8.21 15.36 5.52
N GLU A 176 -8.11 14.58 6.60
CA GLU A 176 -7.23 14.82 7.75
C GLU A 176 -5.90 14.09 7.61
N TYR A 177 -5.81 13.08 6.72
CA TYR A 177 -4.61 12.26 6.64
C TYR A 177 -4.33 11.67 5.24
N SER A 178 -3.11 11.15 5.08
CA SER A 178 -2.69 10.29 3.98
C SER A 178 -1.90 9.12 4.57
N LEU A 179 -2.19 7.89 4.14
CA LEU A 179 -1.58 6.67 4.66
C LEU A 179 -1.00 5.84 3.51
N ALA A 180 0.18 5.26 3.72
CA ALA A 180 0.78 4.29 2.82
C ALA A 180 1.51 3.21 3.62
N GLY A 181 1.42 1.97 3.14
CA GLY A 181 2.08 0.81 3.75
C GLY A 181 2.83 -0.02 2.72
N HIS A 182 3.93 -0.64 3.17
CA HIS A 182 4.67 -1.60 2.37
C HIS A 182 5.15 -2.78 3.22
N LEU A 183 5.27 -3.93 2.56
CA LEU A 183 5.70 -5.21 3.11
C LEU A 183 6.85 -5.74 2.27
N GLU A 184 7.94 -6.16 2.93
CA GLU A 184 9.09 -6.78 2.28
C GLU A 184 9.59 -7.96 3.13
N PRO A 185 9.97 -9.12 2.57
CA PRO A 185 10.01 -9.48 1.15
C PRO A 185 8.64 -9.68 0.50
N ALA A 186 8.34 -8.92 -0.56
CA ALA A 186 7.01 -8.92 -1.19
C ALA A 186 6.53 -10.29 -1.72
N TYR A 187 7.41 -11.26 -2.00
CA TYR A 187 6.99 -12.55 -2.57
C TYR A 187 7.16 -13.77 -1.65
N SER A 188 7.77 -13.56 -0.49
CA SER A 188 8.04 -14.63 0.48
C SER A 188 7.75 -14.24 1.92
N ILE A 189 7.07 -13.10 2.14
CA ILE A 189 6.60 -12.63 3.45
C ILE A 189 5.97 -13.79 4.25
N GLY A 190 6.35 -13.89 5.52
CA GLY A 190 5.91 -14.88 6.47
C GLY A 190 4.70 -14.43 7.29
N GLY A 191 4.97 -13.64 8.32
CA GLY A 191 4.04 -13.33 9.42
C GLY A 191 3.71 -11.86 9.60
N ASP A 192 4.49 -10.93 9.07
CA ASP A 192 4.20 -9.51 9.27
C ASP A 192 3.01 -9.02 8.43
N ASN A 193 2.20 -8.16 9.04
CA ASN A 193 1.04 -7.57 8.37
C ASN A 193 0.65 -6.22 8.96
N PHE A 194 -0.19 -5.50 8.22
CA PHE A 194 -0.89 -4.32 8.72
C PHE A 194 -2.34 -4.31 8.26
N ASP A 195 -3.21 -3.69 9.06
CA ASP A 195 -4.60 -3.45 8.69
C ASP A 195 -5.02 -2.01 9.02
N TRP A 196 -6.01 -1.50 8.30
CA TRP A 196 -6.65 -0.24 8.63
C TRP A 196 -8.12 -0.23 8.22
N SER A 197 -8.90 0.64 8.87
CA SER A 197 -10.23 1.03 8.38
C SER A 197 -10.41 2.53 8.59
N THR A 198 -11.08 3.13 7.62
CA THR A 198 -11.44 4.54 7.62
C THR A 198 -12.91 4.64 7.93
N GLU A 199 -13.23 5.17 9.11
CA GLU A 199 -14.59 5.49 9.52
C GLU A 199 -14.82 7.00 9.42
N GLN A 200 -16.05 7.45 9.69
CA GLN A 200 -16.42 8.87 9.59
C GLN A 200 -15.67 9.74 10.61
N ASP A 201 -15.39 9.21 11.79
CA ASP A 201 -14.86 9.93 12.96
C ASP A 201 -13.46 9.45 13.38
N HIS A 202 -12.99 8.31 12.88
CA HIS A 202 -11.68 7.78 13.26
C HIS A 202 -11.00 6.97 12.16
N LEU A 203 -9.68 6.89 12.24
CA LEU A 203 -8.83 5.93 11.54
C LEU A 203 -8.41 4.83 12.51
N ALA A 204 -8.77 3.59 12.23
CA ALA A 204 -8.23 2.42 12.93
C ALA A 204 -7.01 1.89 12.16
N LEU A 205 -5.92 1.58 12.85
CA LEU A 205 -4.67 1.08 12.27
C LEU A 205 -4.09 -0.01 13.18
N THR A 206 -3.71 -1.15 12.62
CA THR A 206 -3.00 -2.20 13.34
C THR A 206 -1.76 -2.62 12.59
N VAL A 207 -0.71 -2.96 13.31
CA VAL A 207 0.50 -3.56 12.75
C VAL A 207 0.84 -4.77 13.58
N THR A 208 0.93 -5.93 12.94
CA THR A 208 1.09 -7.22 13.60
C THR A 208 2.38 -7.85 13.13
N ASN A 209 3.24 -8.19 14.09
CA ASN A 209 4.43 -9.00 13.88
C ASN A 209 4.09 -10.46 14.23
N GLY A 210 4.02 -11.29 13.19
CA GLY A 210 3.68 -12.70 13.32
C GLY A 210 4.93 -13.54 13.55
N SER A 211 5.13 -14.02 14.77
CA SER A 211 6.31 -14.85 15.09
C SER A 211 6.36 -16.14 14.26
N GLY A 212 7.58 -16.57 13.96
CA GLY A 212 7.85 -17.81 13.23
C GLY A 212 8.18 -17.57 11.77
N THR A 213 8.07 -18.62 10.94
CA THR A 213 8.38 -18.51 9.50
C THR A 213 7.37 -19.25 8.63
N GLY A 214 7.21 -18.76 7.40
CA GLY A 214 6.39 -19.41 6.37
C GLY A 214 4.91 -19.49 6.75
N ILE A 215 4.29 -20.63 6.46
CA ILE A 215 2.82 -20.77 6.55
C ILE A 215 2.27 -20.69 7.98
N GLN A 216 3.04 -21.13 8.99
CA GLN A 216 2.56 -21.11 10.38
C GLN A 216 2.43 -19.68 10.90
N ALA A 217 3.45 -18.86 10.65
CA ALA A 217 3.41 -17.42 10.92
C ALA A 217 2.24 -16.77 10.16
N ALA A 218 2.06 -17.10 8.88
CA ALA A 218 0.96 -16.54 8.10
C ALA A 218 -0.43 -16.86 8.66
N LEU A 219 -0.64 -18.09 9.15
CA LEU A 219 -1.91 -18.52 9.75
C LEU A 219 -2.15 -17.87 11.11
N LEU A 220 -1.12 -17.73 11.93
CA LEU A 220 -1.16 -17.03 13.21
C LEU A 220 -1.58 -15.57 13.00
N THR A 221 -0.96 -14.88 12.05
CA THR A 221 -1.31 -13.50 11.68
C THR A 221 -2.71 -13.40 11.09
N SER A 222 -3.11 -14.35 10.23
CA SER A 222 -4.48 -14.39 9.69
C SER A 222 -5.53 -14.48 10.79
N LEU A 223 -5.30 -15.33 11.80
CA LEU A 223 -6.19 -15.48 12.95
C LEU A 223 -6.26 -14.19 13.76
N THR A 224 -5.10 -13.59 14.04
CA THR A 224 -4.97 -12.35 14.82
C THR A 224 -5.69 -11.19 14.14
N VAL A 225 -5.37 -10.91 12.87
CA VAL A 225 -6.01 -9.85 12.07
C VAL A 225 -7.52 -10.10 11.95
N GLY A 226 -7.94 -11.35 11.74
CA GLY A 226 -9.35 -11.73 11.72
C GLY A 226 -10.07 -11.43 13.04
N ALA A 227 -9.44 -11.73 14.17
CA ALA A 227 -9.99 -11.48 15.51
C ALA A 227 -10.05 -9.98 15.84
N LEU A 228 -8.99 -9.22 15.54
CA LEU A 228 -8.98 -7.75 15.66
C LEU A 228 -10.11 -7.12 14.84
N ARG A 229 -10.26 -7.53 13.57
CA ARG A 229 -11.35 -7.07 12.70
C ARG A 229 -12.71 -7.43 13.25
N ASN A 230 -12.88 -8.63 13.82
CA ASN A 230 -14.14 -9.07 14.41
C ASN A 230 -14.54 -8.22 15.62
N ALA A 231 -13.61 -7.99 16.56
CA ALA A 231 -13.83 -7.15 17.72
C ALA A 231 -14.15 -5.70 17.31
N ARG A 232 -13.35 -5.11 16.40
CA ARG A 232 -13.57 -3.77 15.87
C ARG A 232 -14.96 -3.62 15.24
N ARG A 233 -15.36 -4.56 14.37
CA ARG A 233 -16.66 -4.53 13.69
C ARG A 233 -17.83 -4.79 14.64
N SER A 234 -17.56 -5.33 15.83
CA SER A 234 -18.55 -5.48 16.90
C SER A 234 -18.66 -4.26 17.81
N GLY A 235 -17.91 -3.18 17.50
CA GLY A 235 -17.94 -1.91 18.23
C GLY A 235 -16.92 -1.81 19.36
N GLY A 236 -15.98 -2.77 19.46
CA GLY A 236 -14.99 -2.77 20.52
C GLY A 236 -13.91 -1.71 20.34
N ASP A 237 -13.49 -1.11 21.46
CA ASP A 237 -12.38 -0.16 21.51
C ASP A 237 -11.02 -0.86 21.32
N VAL A 238 -9.91 -0.10 21.40
CA VAL A 238 -8.57 -0.65 21.15
C VAL A 238 -8.14 -1.69 22.19
N ALA A 239 -8.60 -1.59 23.45
CA ALA A 239 -8.30 -2.57 24.49
C ALA A 239 -9.15 -3.82 24.31
N GLU A 240 -10.44 -3.68 24.02
CA GLU A 240 -11.32 -4.82 23.74
C GLU A 240 -10.86 -5.58 22.49
N GLN A 241 -10.41 -4.88 21.44
CA GLN A 241 -9.78 -5.50 20.28
C GLN A 241 -8.57 -6.35 20.65
N ALA A 242 -7.64 -5.80 21.44
CA ALA A 242 -6.44 -6.51 21.88
C ALA A 242 -6.79 -7.72 22.77
N SER A 243 -7.65 -7.56 23.78
CA SER A 243 -8.05 -8.65 24.68
C SER A 243 -8.76 -9.78 23.93
N LEU A 244 -9.77 -9.48 23.10
CA LEU A 244 -10.50 -10.51 22.35
C LEU A 244 -9.62 -11.21 21.32
N ALA A 245 -8.74 -10.49 20.63
CA ALA A 245 -7.78 -11.11 19.72
C ALA A 245 -6.79 -12.01 20.47
N GLY A 246 -6.28 -11.54 21.61
CA GLY A 246 -5.42 -12.32 22.50
C GLY A 246 -6.08 -13.62 22.94
N ASP A 247 -7.34 -13.58 23.38
CA ASP A 247 -8.08 -14.78 23.81
C ASP A 247 -8.29 -15.78 22.67
N VAL A 248 -8.59 -15.31 21.46
CA VAL A 248 -8.74 -16.17 20.26
C VAL A 248 -7.42 -16.85 19.91
N VAL A 249 -6.31 -16.11 19.92
CA VAL A 249 -4.98 -16.66 19.65
C VAL A 249 -4.58 -17.65 20.74
N HIS A 250 -4.78 -17.30 22.02
CA HIS A 250 -4.49 -18.18 23.15
C HIS A 250 -5.31 -19.47 23.11
N ALA A 251 -6.61 -19.39 22.79
CA ALA A 251 -7.46 -20.57 22.67
C ALA A 251 -6.95 -21.56 21.61
N ARG A 252 -6.33 -21.06 20.54
CA ARG A 252 -5.76 -21.88 19.47
C ARG A 252 -4.38 -22.44 19.82
N TYR A 253 -3.48 -21.61 20.34
CA TYR A 253 -2.04 -21.91 20.47
C TYR A 253 -1.57 -22.12 21.91
N ARG A 254 -2.42 -21.83 22.92
CA ARG A 254 -2.14 -22.03 24.35
C ARG A 254 -0.87 -21.33 24.85
N GLY A 255 -0.55 -20.19 24.26
CA GLY A 255 0.66 -19.41 24.57
C GLY A 255 1.96 -19.94 23.95
N GLU A 256 1.92 -21.03 23.17
CA GLU A 256 3.10 -21.52 22.43
C GLU A 256 3.47 -20.62 21.26
N GLU A 257 2.47 -19.99 20.65
CA GLU A 257 2.61 -18.98 19.59
C GLU A 257 1.76 -17.76 19.99
N PHE A 258 2.27 -16.57 19.70
CA PHE A 258 1.65 -15.29 20.04
C PHE A 258 2.08 -14.24 19.02
N THR A 259 1.36 -13.12 18.97
CA THR A 259 1.72 -12.03 18.05
C THR A 259 1.99 -10.76 18.82
N GLU A 260 3.09 -10.11 18.45
CA GLU A 260 3.31 -8.74 18.88
C GLU A 260 2.45 -7.84 17.98
N THR A 261 1.74 -6.89 18.55
CA THR A 261 0.79 -6.07 17.79
C THR A 261 0.61 -4.70 18.39
N LEU A 262 0.66 -3.71 17.52
CA LEU A 262 0.25 -2.34 17.83
C LEU A 262 -1.18 -2.12 17.32
N VAL A 263 -2.08 -1.70 18.20
CA VAL A 263 -3.48 -1.35 17.88
C VAL A 263 -3.69 0.13 18.13
N LEU A 264 -4.05 0.87 17.09
CA LEU A 264 -4.27 2.31 17.13
C LEU A 264 -5.68 2.68 16.67
N ARG A 265 -6.24 3.69 17.33
CA ARG A 265 -7.41 4.45 16.87
C ARG A 265 -7.09 5.94 16.96
N ILE A 266 -7.20 6.64 15.84
CA ILE A 266 -6.91 8.07 15.73
C ILE A 266 -8.24 8.79 15.48
N ASP A 267 -8.64 9.67 16.40
CA ASP A 267 -9.81 10.53 16.24
C ASP A 267 -9.52 11.61 15.17
N LEU A 268 -10.41 11.71 14.17
CA LEU A 268 -10.26 12.64 13.05
C LEU A 268 -10.55 14.09 13.44
N ALA A 269 -11.27 14.34 14.54
CA ALA A 269 -11.65 15.68 14.93
C ALA A 269 -10.49 16.45 15.59
N ASP A 270 -9.67 15.77 16.40
CA ASP A 270 -8.64 16.43 17.22
C ASP A 270 -7.26 15.74 17.18
N GLY A 271 -7.11 14.63 16.45
CA GLY A 271 -5.85 13.90 16.35
C GLY A 271 -5.47 13.16 17.64
N LEU A 272 -6.41 12.92 18.56
CA LEU A 272 -6.17 12.05 19.72
C LEU A 272 -6.00 10.60 19.26
N VAL A 273 -4.86 10.01 19.61
CA VAL A 273 -4.55 8.61 19.36
C VAL A 273 -4.76 7.80 20.63
N SER A 274 -5.63 6.79 20.57
CA SER A 274 -5.73 5.71 21.55
C SER A 274 -4.89 4.53 21.07
N ALA A 275 -4.01 4.01 21.91
CA ALA A 275 -3.03 3.01 21.55
C ALA A 275 -2.97 1.86 22.57
N VAL A 276 -2.85 0.64 22.06
CA VAL A 276 -2.38 -0.52 22.81
C VAL A 276 -1.13 -1.05 22.10
N ASP A 277 -0.01 -1.02 22.82
CA ASP A 277 1.25 -1.66 22.41
C ASP A 277 1.33 -3.02 23.10
N ALA A 278 0.91 -4.08 22.39
CA ALA A 278 1.03 -5.47 22.84
C ALA A 278 2.37 -6.07 22.37
N GLY A 279 3.46 -5.31 22.50
CA GLY A 279 4.75 -5.62 21.89
C GLY A 279 4.81 -5.09 20.45
N SER A 280 6.03 -5.15 19.87
CA SER A 280 6.39 -4.77 18.47
C SER A 280 5.17 -4.65 17.55
N PRO A 281 4.90 -3.52 16.88
CA PRO A 281 5.88 -2.63 16.20
C PRO A 281 6.11 -1.22 16.82
N ARG A 282 7.16 -0.50 16.38
CA ARG A 282 7.54 0.83 16.91
C ARG A 282 6.94 1.99 16.13
N ILE A 283 6.63 3.09 16.84
CA ILE A 283 6.16 4.35 16.23
C ILE A 283 7.24 5.44 16.36
N LEU A 284 7.60 6.05 15.24
CA LEU A 284 8.41 7.27 15.20
C LEU A 284 7.58 8.43 14.66
N ARG A 285 7.63 9.57 15.33
CA ARG A 285 7.01 10.82 14.87
C ARG A 285 8.06 11.76 14.31
N MET A 286 7.84 12.25 13.10
CA MET A 286 8.53 13.40 12.55
C MET A 286 7.66 14.65 12.66
N ARG A 287 8.16 15.67 13.35
CA ARG A 287 7.57 17.01 13.42
C ARG A 287 8.58 18.03 12.89
N GLY A 288 8.28 18.63 11.74
CA GLY A 288 9.24 19.45 11.01
C GLY A 288 10.48 18.65 10.59
N ALA A 289 11.62 18.88 11.23
CA ALA A 289 12.88 18.16 10.97
C ALA A 289 13.32 17.22 12.10
N LYS A 290 12.55 17.16 13.19
CA LYS A 290 12.86 16.35 14.36
C LYS A 290 12.10 15.03 14.27
N VAL A 291 12.82 13.92 14.37
CA VAL A 291 12.24 12.58 14.52
C VAL A 291 12.43 12.16 15.97
N THR A 292 11.38 11.65 16.60
CA THR A 292 11.38 11.12 17.97
C THR A 292 10.52 9.87 18.05
N PRO A 293 10.93 8.84 18.82
CA PRO A 293 10.03 7.75 19.15
C PRO A 293 8.81 8.26 19.93
N ILE A 294 7.67 7.60 19.74
CA ILE A 294 6.53 7.69 20.67
C ILE A 294 6.72 6.56 21.68
N GLU A 295 6.95 6.93 22.93
CA GLU A 295 7.14 5.97 24.02
C GLU A 295 5.77 5.51 24.52
N LEU A 296 5.49 4.22 24.33
CA LEU A 296 4.35 3.52 24.90
C LEU A 296 4.89 2.45 25.87
N GLU A 297 4.20 2.23 26.98
CA GLU A 297 4.48 1.11 27.86
C GLU A 297 4.12 -0.19 27.13
N HIS A 298 5.12 -1.03 26.88
CA HIS A 298 4.93 -2.32 26.22
C HIS A 298 4.14 -3.27 27.13
N GLN A 299 3.15 -3.93 26.55
CA GLN A 299 2.31 -4.93 27.23
C GLN A 299 2.54 -6.32 26.65
N MET A 300 1.87 -7.33 27.20
CA MET A 300 2.09 -8.73 26.80
C MET A 300 1.63 -9.00 25.36
N PRO A 301 2.39 -9.74 24.55
CA PRO A 301 1.95 -10.14 23.21
C PRO A 301 0.59 -10.84 23.18
N LEU A 302 -0.18 -10.60 22.13
CA LEU A 302 -1.52 -11.15 21.95
C LEU A 302 -1.45 -12.67 21.89
N GLY A 303 -2.11 -13.34 22.83
CA GLY A 303 -2.21 -14.80 22.89
C GLY A 303 -1.19 -15.48 23.81
N MET A 304 -0.23 -14.72 24.37
CA MET A 304 0.78 -15.26 25.29
C MET A 304 0.13 -15.83 26.57
N PHE A 305 -0.85 -15.10 27.12
CA PHE A 305 -1.64 -15.53 28.28
C PHE A 305 -3.14 -15.35 28.01
N ALA A 306 -3.94 -16.24 28.60
CA ALA A 306 -5.40 -16.14 28.58
C ALA A 306 -5.88 -14.91 29.37
N GLU A 307 -6.99 -14.32 28.94
CA GLU A 307 -7.71 -13.26 29.68
C GLU A 307 -6.81 -12.05 30.00
N THR A 308 -5.88 -11.73 29.10
CA THR A 308 -4.97 -10.59 29.25
C THR A 308 -5.75 -9.28 29.12
N ALA A 309 -5.69 -8.44 30.15
CA ALA A 309 -6.20 -7.08 30.12
C ALA A 309 -5.16 -6.13 29.57
N TYR A 310 -5.57 -5.27 28.63
CA TYR A 310 -4.72 -4.25 28.03
C TYR A 310 -5.12 -2.85 28.48
N GLU A 311 -4.13 -2.04 28.84
CA GLU A 311 -4.29 -0.63 29.20
C GLU A 311 -4.17 0.27 27.97
N VAL A 312 -5.13 1.17 27.79
CA VAL A 312 -5.12 2.16 26.71
C VAL A 312 -4.22 3.32 27.05
N GLN A 313 -3.27 3.61 26.18
CA GLN A 313 -2.40 4.77 26.25
C GLN A 313 -2.79 5.83 25.22
N HIS A 314 -2.44 7.07 25.49
CA HIS A 314 -2.87 8.20 24.66
C HIS A 314 -1.72 9.12 24.28
N PHE A 315 -1.72 9.58 23.03
CA PHE A 315 -0.88 10.68 22.55
C PHE A 315 -1.61 11.46 21.46
N ASN A 316 -1.10 12.63 21.07
CA ASN A 316 -1.70 13.46 20.02
C ASN A 316 -0.81 13.54 18.79
N VAL A 317 -1.45 13.53 17.62
CA VAL A 317 -0.88 14.02 16.36
C VAL A 317 -1.36 15.45 16.10
N GLU A 318 -0.48 16.27 15.54
CA GLU A 318 -0.78 17.64 15.14
C GLU A 318 -0.67 17.79 13.61
N PRO A 319 -1.37 18.76 13.00
CA PRO A 319 -1.22 19.06 11.58
C PRO A 319 0.25 19.22 11.16
N GLY A 320 0.66 18.49 10.12
CA GLY A 320 2.04 18.41 9.64
C GLY A 320 2.91 17.36 10.34
N ASP A 321 2.39 16.61 11.30
CA ASP A 321 3.07 15.42 11.85
C ASP A 321 3.06 14.28 10.84
N ARG A 322 4.17 13.56 10.79
CA ARG A 322 4.29 12.26 10.12
C ARG A 322 4.56 11.18 11.15
N LEU A 323 3.73 10.15 11.19
CA LEU A 323 4.01 8.91 11.91
C LEU A 323 4.60 7.89 10.95
N VAL A 324 5.70 7.27 11.35
CA VAL A 324 6.29 6.11 10.67
C VAL A 324 6.25 4.94 11.65
N ILE A 325 5.53 3.89 11.29
CA ILE A 325 5.40 2.68 12.09
C ILE A 325 6.17 1.57 11.41
N VAL A 326 7.03 0.88 12.16
CA VAL A 326 7.94 -0.14 11.62
C VAL A 326 7.95 -1.40 12.47
N SER A 327 7.91 -2.57 11.83
CA SER A 327 8.15 -3.85 12.50
C SER A 327 9.63 -4.06 12.81
N ASP A 328 9.92 -5.11 13.57
CA ASP A 328 11.27 -5.47 14.01
C ASP A 328 12.20 -5.83 12.87
N GLY A 329 11.74 -6.43 11.77
CA GLY A 329 12.60 -6.65 10.61
C GLY A 329 13.18 -5.37 9.99
N VAL A 330 12.65 -4.18 10.33
CA VAL A 330 13.26 -2.89 9.97
C VAL A 330 14.29 -2.42 11.00
N PHE A 331 13.95 -2.40 12.29
CA PHE A 331 14.81 -1.79 13.32
C PHE A 331 15.81 -2.75 13.98
N SER A 332 15.52 -4.05 13.95
CA SER A 332 16.38 -5.15 14.45
C SER A 332 17.27 -5.75 13.36
N ALA A 333 17.16 -5.26 12.13
CA ALA A 333 18.02 -5.64 11.02
C ALA A 333 19.52 -5.50 11.38
N ALA A 334 20.27 -6.59 11.37
CA ALA A 334 21.69 -6.57 11.70
C ALA A 334 22.56 -6.07 10.53
N ALA A 335 23.53 -5.21 10.81
CA ALA A 335 24.53 -4.79 9.85
C ALA A 335 25.47 -5.93 9.47
N PRO A 336 26.08 -5.89 8.27
CA PRO A 336 27.13 -6.81 7.86
C PRO A 336 28.32 -6.92 8.84
N ASN A 337 28.53 -5.89 9.69
CA ASN A 337 29.58 -5.83 10.72
C ASN A 337 29.05 -6.00 12.16
N GLY A 338 27.80 -6.43 12.34
CA GLY A 338 27.24 -6.81 13.65
C GLY A 338 26.71 -5.67 14.52
N GLY A 339 26.43 -4.49 13.96
CA GLY A 339 25.65 -3.43 14.64
C GLY A 339 24.21 -3.40 14.13
N ASP A 340 23.22 -3.06 14.93
CA ASP A 340 21.84 -2.96 14.44
C ASP A 340 21.74 -1.80 13.42
N TYR A 341 20.94 -1.94 12.35
CA TYR A 341 20.45 -0.84 11.50
C TYR A 341 20.00 0.30 12.43
N GLY A 342 19.36 -0.06 13.53
CA GLY A 342 19.36 0.73 14.75
C GLY A 342 18.50 1.98 14.64
N THR A 343 17.98 2.41 15.78
CA THR A 343 17.10 3.59 15.87
C THR A 343 17.67 4.82 15.16
N MET A 344 19.00 5.01 15.20
CA MET A 344 19.67 6.16 14.59
C MET A 344 19.64 6.17 13.05
N VAL A 345 19.88 5.04 12.36
CA VAL A 345 19.84 5.03 10.89
C VAL A 345 18.41 5.22 10.42
N LEU A 346 17.46 4.53 11.07
CA LEU A 346 16.04 4.69 10.79
C LEU A 346 15.59 6.15 10.96
N GLU A 347 15.94 6.81 12.08
CA GLU A 347 15.67 8.23 12.27
C GLU A 347 16.28 9.10 11.15
N GLN A 348 17.50 8.80 10.73
CA GLN A 348 18.16 9.53 9.66
C GLN A 348 17.44 9.34 8.32
N GLN A 349 16.99 8.12 8.00
CA GLN A 349 16.23 7.87 6.78
C GLN A 349 14.88 8.59 6.79
N ILE A 350 14.13 8.51 7.90
CA ILE A 350 12.86 9.25 8.04
C ILE A 350 13.08 10.75 7.83
N ARG A 351 14.19 11.32 8.33
CA ARG A 351 14.52 12.74 8.06
C ARG A 351 14.78 13.03 6.58
N ARG A 352 15.38 12.09 5.83
CA ARG A 352 15.64 12.24 4.39
C ARG A 352 14.37 12.21 3.57
N THR A 353 13.31 11.54 4.04
CA THR A 353 12.02 11.47 3.34
C THR A 353 11.12 12.69 3.57
N ARG A 354 11.57 13.73 4.31
CA ARG A 354 10.74 14.88 4.72
C ARG A 354 9.98 15.58 3.59
N LEU A 355 10.55 15.63 2.39
CA LEU A 355 9.93 16.29 1.22
C LEU A 355 9.20 15.34 0.29
N GLN A 356 9.21 14.04 0.59
CA GLN A 356 8.55 13.02 -0.20
C GLN A 356 7.06 12.92 0.17
N ASP A 357 6.23 12.53 -0.80
CA ASP A 357 4.84 12.19 -0.56
C ASP A 357 4.73 11.00 0.40
N THR A 358 3.64 10.92 1.17
CA THR A 358 3.38 9.81 2.11
C THR A 358 3.63 8.44 1.47
N SER A 359 3.25 8.30 0.20
CA SER A 359 3.37 7.07 -0.59
C SER A 359 4.78 6.62 -0.92
N GLU A 360 5.75 7.53 -0.93
CA GLU A 360 7.15 7.27 -1.25
C GLU A 360 7.96 6.83 -0.03
N VAL A 361 7.49 7.20 1.16
CA VAL A 361 8.24 7.03 2.40
C VAL A 361 8.49 5.55 2.71
N PRO A 362 7.49 4.64 2.67
CA PRO A 362 7.73 3.22 2.91
C PRO A 362 8.76 2.63 1.94
N LEU A 363 8.64 2.97 0.66
CA LEU A 363 9.54 2.49 -0.39
C LEU A 363 10.97 2.99 -0.19
N SER A 364 11.14 4.26 0.18
CA SER A 364 12.47 4.84 0.41
C SER A 364 13.15 4.25 1.65
N ILE A 365 12.39 3.95 2.70
CA ILE A 365 12.90 3.30 3.91
C ILE A 365 13.32 1.86 3.59
N ILE A 366 12.48 1.11 2.88
CA ILE A 366 12.78 -0.27 2.47
C ILE A 366 13.96 -0.34 1.51
N ALA A 367 14.04 0.54 0.51
CA ALA A 367 15.19 0.62 -0.39
C ALA A 367 16.49 0.88 0.39
N SER A 368 16.46 1.81 1.35
CA SER A 368 17.61 2.04 2.21
C SER A 368 17.95 0.85 3.10
N LEU A 369 16.96 0.07 3.54
CA LEU A 369 17.16 -1.14 4.33
C LEU A 369 17.82 -2.24 3.49
N ILE A 370 17.37 -2.45 2.25
CA ILE A 370 17.96 -3.41 1.30
C ILE A 370 19.40 -3.01 0.95
N ASP A 371 19.64 -1.74 0.65
CA ASP A 371 20.98 -1.21 0.37
C ASP A 371 21.94 -1.42 1.54
N TYR A 372 21.43 -1.27 2.78
CA TYR A 372 22.22 -1.51 3.99
C TYR A 372 22.65 -2.98 4.15
N HIS A 373 21.87 -3.92 3.64
CA HIS A 373 22.21 -5.35 3.61
C HIS A 373 22.96 -5.76 2.33
N GLU A 374 23.58 -4.80 1.62
CA GLU A 374 24.34 -5.03 0.38
C GLU A 374 23.50 -5.68 -0.72
N GLY A 375 22.19 -5.39 -0.76
CA GLY A 375 21.28 -5.94 -1.78
C GLY A 375 20.93 -7.41 -1.57
N ARG A 376 21.15 -7.97 -0.38
CA ARG A 376 20.65 -9.31 0.00
C ARG A 376 19.17 -9.22 0.39
N ASP A 377 18.45 -10.32 0.18
CA ASP A 377 17.08 -10.45 0.68
C ASP A 377 17.07 -10.27 2.20
N LEU A 378 16.03 -9.61 2.72
CA LEU A 378 15.84 -9.44 4.16
C LEU A 378 15.70 -10.81 4.83
N ALA A 379 16.36 -10.96 5.99
CA ALA A 379 16.31 -12.20 6.77
C ALA A 379 14.99 -12.36 7.53
N ASP A 380 14.29 -11.25 7.76
CA ASP A 380 13.02 -11.17 8.45
C ASP A 380 12.05 -10.30 7.65
N ASP A 381 10.78 -10.41 7.98
CA ASP A 381 9.75 -9.59 7.37
C ASP A 381 9.81 -8.14 7.87
N ALA A 382 9.55 -7.19 6.98
CA ALA A 382 9.64 -5.76 7.25
C ALA A 382 8.36 -5.06 6.82
N VAL A 383 7.68 -4.46 7.80
CA VAL A 383 6.57 -3.52 7.60
C VAL A 383 7.10 -2.11 7.74
N VAL A 384 6.71 -1.25 6.78
CA VAL A 384 6.78 0.19 6.96
C VAL A 384 5.44 0.81 6.63
N LEU A 385 4.87 1.52 7.60
CA LEU A 385 3.69 2.37 7.42
C LEU A 385 4.09 3.82 7.61
N CYS A 386 3.54 4.69 6.77
CA CYS A 386 3.70 6.13 6.86
C CYS A 386 2.31 6.78 6.86
N LEU A 387 2.03 7.56 7.89
CA LEU A 387 0.82 8.36 8.04
C LEU A 387 1.22 9.85 8.13
N ASP A 388 0.78 10.65 7.17
CA ASP A 388 0.86 12.11 7.23
C ASP A 388 -0.46 12.68 7.74
N TRP A 389 -0.39 13.47 8.81
CA TRP A 389 -1.51 14.21 9.36
C TRP A 389 -1.53 15.64 8.77
N LYS A 390 -2.69 16.08 8.28
CA LYS A 390 -2.84 17.29 7.46
C LYS A 390 -3.25 18.52 8.25
#